data_AF-A0A151X0L0-F1
#
_entry.id   AF-A0A151X0L0-F1
#
_cell.length_a   1.000
_cell.length_b   1.000
_cell.length_c   1.000
_cell.angle_alpha   90.00
_cell.angle_beta   90.00
_cell.angle_gamma   90.00
#
_symmetry.space_group_name_H-M   'P 1'
#
loop_
_entity.id
_entity.type
_entity.pdbx_description
1 polymer ?
#
loop_
_entity_poly.entity_id
_entity_poly.type
_entity_poly.pdbx_seq_one_letter_code
_entity_poly.pdbx_strand_id
1 'polypeptide(L)'
;MYLWLYTLVLIIFDIYKYKFYCIYYLIRSLQQAVMDENKPVKQNEDNLEEIIDKQTTRLQELDMATVLIKSKQNIKGKLQEAHEEVKQISGGISEAKKMLRKMHEQNSRLKEIFTLVETLDKRILHQEENIPPELIQGYQDATSYSPLSEYPINPIQRSTRKTPNSVRKATTFEKEETIKDCKRTLFNEPEVCSTIRLITAEEFNTVPKYIIGRQTVNSLETINHFINAINQTLIAKYTLLSLGKAAAQKKGDINLYLHYKKQEFDIRDEDGYLYFFTAEDYYRQTKTKIDKTKLNLLTALRHCKRLRECRIKNELRYVITSH
;
A
#
# COMPACT_ATOMS: atom_id res chain seq x y z
N MET A 1 0.79 21.39 28.17
CA MET A 1 1.15 22.42 27.16
C MET A 1 1.79 23.65 27.79
N TYR A 2 1.17 24.26 28.81
CA TYR A 2 1.73 25.44 29.51
C TYR A 2 3.09 25.23 30.19
N LEU A 3 3.35 24.05 30.77
CA LEU A 3 4.64 23.74 31.40
C LEU A 3 5.83 23.77 30.42
N TRP A 4 5.61 23.34 29.17
CA TRP A 4 6.64 23.30 28.12
C TRP A 4 6.97 24.69 27.56
N LEU A 5 5.98 25.58 27.50
CA LEU A 5 6.21 26.99 27.13
C LEU A 5 7.01 27.71 28.22
N TYR A 6 6.72 27.43 29.50
CA TYR A 6 7.42 28.04 30.62
C TYR A 6 8.90 27.63 30.68
N THR A 7 9.21 26.35 30.45
CA THR A 7 10.60 25.88 30.39
C THR A 7 11.35 26.45 29.18
N LEU A 8 10.71 26.57 28.02
CA LEU A 8 11.31 27.16 26.83
C LEU A 8 11.62 28.65 27.02
N VAL A 9 10.72 29.39 27.67
CA VAL A 9 10.92 30.81 28.01
C VAL A 9 12.07 30.97 29.02
N LEU A 10 12.16 30.13 30.04
CA LEU A 10 13.28 30.15 31.00
C LEU A 10 14.63 29.86 30.34
N ILE A 11 14.71 28.85 29.47
CA ILE A 11 15.93 28.51 28.73
C ILE A 11 16.35 29.66 27.82
N ILE A 12 15.40 30.30 27.13
CA ILE A 12 15.67 31.48 26.31
C ILE A 12 16.19 32.63 27.18
N PHE A 13 15.56 32.88 28.33
CA PHE A 13 15.96 33.95 29.26
C PHE A 13 17.38 33.74 29.80
N ASP A 14 17.74 32.50 30.17
CA ASP A 14 19.09 32.16 30.63
C ASP A 14 20.14 32.31 29.52
N ILE A 15 19.82 31.93 28.28
CA ILE A 15 20.72 32.13 27.13
C ILE A 15 20.97 33.62 26.87
N TYR A 16 19.93 34.47 26.98
CA TYR A 16 20.09 35.92 26.83
C TYR A 16 20.87 36.55 27.97
N LYS A 17 20.64 36.12 29.22
CA LYS A 17 21.39 36.57 30.39
C LYS A 17 22.87 36.21 30.28
N TYR A 18 23.18 35.01 29.80
CA TYR A 18 24.56 34.56 29.58
C TYR A 18 25.25 35.35 28.46
N LYS A 19 24.55 35.60 27.34
CA LYS A 19 25.06 36.47 26.27
C LYS A 19 25.33 37.88 26.75
N PHE A 20 24.44 38.46 27.56
CA PHE A 20 24.63 39.80 28.12
C PHE A 20 25.82 39.87 29.06
N TYR A 21 26.02 38.84 29.89
CA TYR A 21 27.18 38.73 30.78
C TYR A 21 28.50 38.61 30.01
N CYS A 22 28.54 37.81 28.94
CA CYS A 22 29.73 37.68 28.09
C CYS A 22 30.04 38.99 27.35
N ILE A 23 29.03 39.68 26.81
CA ILE A 23 29.23 40.97 26.14
C ILE A 23 29.70 42.03 27.14
N TYR A 24 29.11 42.08 28.33
CA TYR A 24 29.53 42.98 29.40
C TYR A 24 30.98 42.74 29.82
N TYR A 25 31.39 41.47 29.99
CA TYR A 25 32.78 41.14 30.30
C TYR A 25 33.74 41.49 29.17
N LEU A 26 33.35 41.26 27.90
CA LEU A 26 34.16 41.60 26.74
C LEU A 26 34.33 43.12 26.61
N ILE A 27 33.26 43.89 26.81
CA ILE A 27 33.30 45.36 26.81
C ILE A 27 34.15 45.87 27.97
N ARG A 28 34.04 45.27 29.15
CA ARG A 28 34.86 45.64 30.32
C ARG A 28 36.33 45.33 30.12
N SER A 29 36.68 44.18 29.53
CA SER A 29 38.06 43.84 29.18
C SER A 29 38.62 44.77 28.09
N LEU A 30 37.81 45.14 27.10
CA LEU A 30 38.21 46.12 26.07
C LEU A 30 38.37 47.53 26.66
N GLN A 31 37.49 47.96 27.55
CA GLN A 31 37.65 49.23 28.28
C GLN A 31 38.90 49.23 29.16
N GLN A 32 39.21 48.11 29.84
CA GLN A 32 40.42 47.99 30.64
C GLN A 32 41.69 48.05 29.77
N ALA A 33 41.68 47.44 28.59
CA ALA A 33 42.79 47.48 27.64
C ALA A 33 43.02 48.89 27.04
N VAL A 34 41.95 49.62 26.72
CA VAL A 34 42.02 51.00 26.19
C VAL A 34 42.46 52.01 27.27
N MET A 35 42.14 51.75 28.54
CA MET A 35 42.58 52.58 29.66
C MET A 35 44.07 52.35 30.02
N ASP A 36 44.63 51.20 29.65
CA ASP A 36 46.05 50.86 29.86
C ASP A 36 46.96 51.47 28.77
N GLU A 37 46.41 51.81 27.59
CA GLU A 37 47.12 52.51 26.51
C GLU A 37 47.33 54.02 26.74
N ASN A 38 46.66 54.63 27.73
CA ASN A 38 46.73 56.08 28.00
C ASN A 38 47.62 56.46 29.20
N LYS A 39 48.46 55.54 29.70
CA LYS A 39 49.36 55.83 30.82
C LYS A 39 50.65 56.48 30.29
N PRO A 40 51.07 57.65 30.82
CA PRO A 40 52.28 58.31 30.35
C PRO A 40 53.51 57.44 30.62
N VAL A 41 54.27 57.16 29.56
CA VAL A 41 55.52 56.40 29.56
C VAL A 41 56.51 57.07 30.50
N LYS A 42 56.67 56.49 31.69
CA LYS A 42 57.85 56.74 32.52
C LYS A 42 58.95 55.84 31.98
N GLN A 43 59.99 56.48 31.45
CA GLN A 43 61.27 55.86 31.15
C GLN A 43 61.76 55.09 32.40
N ASN A 44 61.71 53.77 32.32
CA ASN A 44 62.57 52.85 33.02
C ASN A 44 62.71 51.65 32.09
N GLU A 45 63.93 51.16 31.95
CA GLU A 45 64.35 50.08 31.06
C GLU A 45 63.29 48.96 30.97
N ASP A 46 62.55 48.93 29.87
CA ASP A 46 61.58 47.88 29.60
C ASP A 46 62.37 46.58 29.41
N ASN A 47 62.31 45.71 30.43
CA ASN A 47 62.91 44.39 30.39
C ASN A 47 62.27 43.63 29.22
N LEU A 48 63.07 43.24 28.23
CA LEU A 48 62.59 42.50 27.03
C LEU A 48 61.79 41.25 27.43
N GLU A 49 62.15 40.65 28.57
CA GLU A 49 61.43 39.55 29.22
C GLU A 49 59.96 39.89 29.50
N GLU A 50 59.67 41.09 30.00
CA GLU A 50 58.31 41.53 30.39
C GLU A 50 57.42 41.77 29.16
N ILE A 51 58.02 42.24 28.05
CA ILE A 51 57.32 42.38 26.77
C ILE A 51 56.99 41.00 26.18
N ILE A 52 57.94 40.06 26.23
CA ILE A 52 57.75 38.69 25.76
C ILE A 52 56.68 37.98 26.59
N ASP A 53 56.72 38.12 27.92
CA ASP A 53 55.70 37.56 28.82
C ASP A 53 54.31 38.12 28.49
N LYS A 54 54.19 39.44 28.30
CA LYS A 54 52.93 40.11 27.96
C LYS A 54 52.37 39.64 26.61
N GLN A 55 53.22 39.43 25.60
CA GLN A 55 52.79 38.87 24.31
C GLN A 55 52.41 37.41 24.41
N THR A 56 53.12 36.63 25.23
CA THR A 56 52.81 35.22 25.50
C THR A 56 51.45 35.09 26.18
N THR A 57 51.13 35.98 27.13
CA THR A 57 49.81 36.00 27.79
C THR A 57 48.70 36.30 26.79
N ARG A 58 48.89 37.31 25.93
CA ARG A 58 47.91 37.67 24.88
C ARG A 58 47.68 36.54 23.89
N LEU A 59 48.74 35.81 23.50
CA LEU A 59 48.64 34.68 22.59
C LEU A 59 47.83 33.53 23.22
N GLN A 60 48.04 33.26 24.50
CA GLN A 60 47.28 32.27 25.26
C GLN A 60 45.79 32.66 25.40
N GLU A 61 45.50 33.93 25.66
CA GLU A 61 44.12 34.45 25.70
C GLU A 61 43.42 34.30 24.35
N LEU A 62 44.13 34.59 23.25
CA LEU A 62 43.61 34.43 21.90
C LEU A 62 43.36 32.95 21.54
N ASP A 63 44.24 32.05 21.95
CA ASP A 63 44.08 30.61 21.74
C ASP A 63 42.86 30.07 22.51
N MET A 64 42.73 30.45 23.79
CA MET A 64 41.54 30.12 24.59
C MET A 64 40.24 30.62 23.94
N ALA A 65 40.23 31.87 23.45
CA ALA A 65 39.07 32.42 22.75
C ALA A 65 38.75 31.63 21.46
N THR A 66 39.77 31.22 20.72
CA THR A 66 39.63 30.43 19.48
C THR A 66 39.05 29.04 19.75
N VAL A 67 39.51 28.37 20.81
CA VAL A 67 38.97 27.07 21.27
C VAL A 67 37.50 27.20 21.66
N LEU A 68 37.13 28.25 22.39
CA LEU A 68 35.73 28.53 22.77
C LEU A 68 34.83 28.82 21.57
N ILE A 69 35.32 29.54 20.57
CA ILE A 69 34.56 29.81 19.33
C ILE A 69 34.37 28.51 18.54
N LYS A 70 35.41 27.66 18.47
CA LYS A 70 35.35 26.37 17.77
C LYS A 70 34.38 25.40 18.46
N SER A 71 34.40 25.32 19.78
CA SER A 71 33.47 24.47 20.55
C SER A 71 32.01 24.94 20.40
N LYS A 72 31.76 26.26 20.37
CA LYS A 72 30.44 26.83 20.10
C LYS A 72 29.87 26.43 18.74
N GLN A 73 30.69 26.42 17.68
CA GLN A 73 30.24 25.97 16.36
C GLN A 73 29.91 24.47 16.34
N ASN A 74 30.72 23.65 17.01
CA ASN A 74 30.47 22.22 17.13
C ASN A 74 29.15 21.92 17.88
N ILE A 75 28.90 22.60 19.01
CA ILE A 75 27.66 22.47 19.78
C ILE A 75 26.46 22.92 18.93
N LYS A 76 26.58 24.00 18.16
CA LYS A 76 25.53 24.47 17.25
C LYS A 76 25.18 23.41 16.21
N GLY A 77 26.17 22.76 15.61
CA GLY A 77 25.96 21.69 14.62
C GLY A 77 25.19 20.50 15.23
N LYS A 78 25.66 19.99 16.37
CA LYS A 78 24.99 18.88 17.08
C LYS A 78 23.56 19.22 17.52
N LEU A 79 23.32 20.47 17.90
CA LEU A 79 21.98 20.93 18.28
C LEU A 79 21.04 21.00 17.07
N GLN A 80 21.54 21.40 15.90
CA GLN A 80 20.76 21.40 14.67
C GLN A 80 20.43 19.97 14.20
N GLU A 81 21.39 19.04 14.32
CA GLU A 81 21.18 17.62 14.03
C GLU A 81 20.10 17.02 14.93
N ALA A 82 20.22 17.20 16.25
CA ALA A 82 19.19 16.75 17.21
C ALA A 82 17.82 17.38 16.94
N HIS A 83 17.76 18.65 16.53
CA HIS A 83 16.51 19.31 16.18
C HIS A 83 15.82 18.64 14.97
N GLU A 84 16.58 18.34 13.91
CA GLU A 84 16.02 17.67 12.74
C GLU A 84 15.58 16.23 13.04
N GLU A 85 16.32 15.49 13.87
CA GLU A 85 15.89 14.18 14.36
C GLU A 85 14.57 14.26 15.14
N VAL A 86 14.46 15.19 16.09
CA VAL A 86 13.23 15.41 16.87
C VAL A 86 12.06 15.78 15.97
N LYS A 87 12.30 16.60 14.93
CA LYS A 87 11.28 16.98 13.94
C LYS A 87 10.82 15.78 13.11
N GLN A 88 11.74 14.91 12.68
CA GLN A 88 11.39 13.67 11.98
C GLN A 88 10.57 12.74 12.87
N ILE A 89 10.99 12.54 14.12
CA ILE A 89 10.26 11.74 15.11
C ILE A 89 8.86 12.31 15.35
N SER A 90 8.74 13.62 15.51
CA SER A 90 7.45 14.30 15.68
C SER A 90 6.51 14.06 14.49
N GLY A 91 7.03 14.12 13.26
CA GLY A 91 6.30 13.77 12.05
C GLY A 91 5.80 12.32 12.07
N GLY A 92 6.69 11.38 12.42
CA GLY A 92 6.34 9.96 12.58
C GLY A 92 5.25 9.72 13.63
N ILE A 93 5.32 10.39 14.78
CA ILE A 93 4.30 10.30 15.84
C ILE A 93 2.94 10.83 15.35
N SER A 94 2.93 11.91 14.57
CA SER A 94 1.70 12.46 14.01
C SER A 94 1.00 11.47 13.08
N GLU A 95 1.75 10.82 12.19
CA GLU A 95 1.22 9.81 11.28
C GLU A 95 0.75 8.54 12.02
N ALA A 96 1.51 8.07 13.01
CA ALA A 96 1.10 6.96 13.87
C ALA A 96 -0.23 7.27 14.60
N LYS A 97 -0.39 8.51 15.11
CA LYS A 97 -1.63 8.96 15.76
C LYS A 97 -2.80 8.96 14.77
N LYS A 98 -2.58 9.32 13.51
CA LYS A 98 -3.61 9.29 12.45
C LYS A 98 -4.01 7.85 12.12
N MET A 99 -3.05 6.93 12.04
CA MET A 99 -3.31 5.50 11.84
C MET A 99 -4.12 4.90 13.00
N LEU A 100 -3.75 5.22 14.25
CA LEU A 100 -4.46 4.75 15.43
C LEU A 100 -5.92 5.22 15.46
N ARG A 101 -6.20 6.46 15.05
CA ARG A 101 -7.59 6.96 14.91
C ARG A 101 -8.39 6.16 13.89
N LYS A 102 -7.81 5.85 12.72
CA LYS A 102 -8.47 5.02 11.70
C LYS A 102 -8.77 3.61 12.23
N MET A 103 -7.82 3.01 12.93
CA MET A 103 -7.99 1.68 13.52
C MET A 103 -9.09 1.66 14.59
N HIS A 104 -9.14 2.71 15.43
CA HIS A 104 -10.20 2.84 16.42
C HIS A 104 -11.59 2.94 15.76
N GLU A 105 -11.72 3.75 14.71
CA GLU A 105 -12.97 3.87 13.93
C GLU A 105 -13.38 2.52 13.31
N GLN A 106 -12.43 1.79 12.73
CA GLN A 106 -12.71 0.45 12.20
C GLN A 106 -13.15 -0.53 13.29
N ASN A 107 -12.52 -0.50 14.45
CA ASN A 107 -12.91 -1.34 15.59
C ASN A 107 -14.32 -1.02 16.10
N SER A 108 -14.73 0.26 16.09
CA SER A 108 -16.11 0.64 16.41
C SER A 108 -17.11 0.02 15.44
N ARG A 109 -16.85 0.12 14.12
CA ARG A 109 -17.72 -0.47 13.08
C ARG A 109 -17.79 -1.99 13.20
N LEU A 110 -16.69 -2.65 13.50
CA LEU A 110 -16.67 -4.10 13.70
C LEU A 110 -17.55 -4.52 14.89
N LYS A 111 -17.58 -3.74 15.98
CA LYS A 111 -18.48 -3.99 17.11
C LYS A 111 -19.95 -3.85 16.70
N GLU A 112 -20.30 -2.83 15.91
CA GLU A 112 -21.67 -2.65 15.41
C GLU A 112 -22.11 -3.85 14.57
N ILE A 113 -21.25 -4.29 13.63
CA ILE A 113 -21.52 -5.47 12.80
C ILE A 113 -21.68 -6.72 13.67
N PHE A 114 -20.82 -6.90 14.66
CA PHE A 114 -20.90 -8.02 15.59
C PHE A 114 -22.25 -8.04 16.33
N THR A 115 -22.71 -6.90 16.86
CA THR A 115 -24.02 -6.82 17.52
C THR A 115 -25.18 -7.12 16.57
N LEU A 116 -25.07 -6.74 15.29
CA LEU A 116 -26.08 -7.07 14.28
C LEU A 116 -26.12 -8.57 14.02
N VAL A 117 -24.96 -9.21 13.87
CA VAL A 117 -24.85 -10.66 13.68
C VAL A 117 -25.42 -11.42 14.88
N GLU A 118 -25.08 -11.03 16.10
CA GLU A 118 -25.65 -11.64 17.32
C GLU A 118 -27.18 -11.49 17.38
N THR A 119 -27.71 -10.35 16.92
CA THR A 119 -29.17 -10.12 16.89
C THR A 119 -29.85 -11.01 15.86
N LEU A 120 -29.23 -11.20 14.69
CA LEU A 120 -29.73 -12.09 13.64
C LEU A 120 -29.67 -13.55 14.06
N ASP A 121 -28.59 -13.97 14.70
CA ASP A 121 -28.41 -15.33 15.21
C ASP A 121 -29.50 -15.69 16.24
N LYS A 122 -29.74 -14.80 17.22
CA LYS A 122 -30.86 -14.94 18.17
C LYS A 122 -32.21 -15.04 17.48
N ARG A 123 -32.41 -14.30 16.39
CA ARG A 123 -33.65 -14.35 15.62
C ARG A 123 -33.81 -15.67 14.87
N ILE A 124 -32.72 -16.22 14.31
CA ILE A 124 -32.72 -17.51 13.65
C ILE A 124 -33.04 -18.61 14.65
N LEU A 125 -32.38 -18.63 15.82
CA LEU A 125 -32.65 -19.59 16.89
C LEU A 125 -34.11 -19.52 17.37
N HIS A 126 -34.61 -18.30 17.62
CA HIS A 126 -36.01 -18.12 17.97
C HIS A 126 -36.95 -18.63 16.87
N GLN A 127 -36.63 -18.38 15.60
CA GLN A 127 -37.43 -18.89 14.49
C GLN A 127 -37.41 -20.41 14.48
N GLU A 128 -36.24 -21.04 14.57
CA GLU A 128 -36.09 -22.50 14.62
C GLU A 128 -36.93 -23.14 15.73
N GLU A 129 -36.88 -22.59 16.95
CA GLU A 129 -37.62 -23.11 18.11
C GLU A 129 -39.14 -22.91 18.01
N ASN A 130 -39.61 -21.97 17.18
CA ASN A 130 -41.02 -21.57 17.09
C ASN A 130 -41.62 -21.83 15.69
N ILE A 131 -41.03 -22.73 14.88
CA ILE A 131 -41.65 -23.16 13.63
C ILE A 131 -42.84 -24.10 13.95
N PRO A 132 -44.06 -23.78 13.47
CA PRO A 132 -45.21 -24.67 13.55
C PRO A 132 -44.92 -26.02 12.87
N PRO A 133 -45.19 -27.17 13.52
CA PRO A 133 -44.93 -28.49 12.96
C PRO A 133 -45.71 -28.74 11.66
N GLU A 134 -46.84 -28.07 11.45
CA GLU A 134 -47.66 -28.16 10.23
C GLU A 134 -46.91 -27.63 8.99
N LEU A 135 -46.02 -26.64 9.16
CA LEU A 135 -45.19 -26.12 8.07
C LEU A 135 -44.04 -27.05 7.71
N ILE A 136 -43.48 -27.76 8.69
CA ILE A 136 -42.42 -28.74 8.49
C ILE A 136 -42.98 -29.95 7.72
N GLN A 137 -44.17 -30.40 8.11
CA GLN A 137 -44.82 -31.55 7.49
C GLN A 137 -45.27 -31.26 6.05
N GLY A 138 -45.87 -30.09 5.80
CA GLY A 138 -46.23 -29.66 4.44
C GLY A 138 -45.05 -29.53 3.47
N TYR A 139 -43.84 -29.22 3.97
CA TYR A 139 -42.63 -29.20 3.14
C TYR A 139 -42.12 -30.63 2.82
N GLN A 140 -42.11 -31.53 3.81
CA GLN A 140 -41.69 -32.92 3.62
C GLN A 140 -42.63 -33.68 2.68
N ASP A 141 -43.94 -33.38 2.76
CA ASP A 141 -44.95 -33.93 1.86
C ASP A 141 -44.79 -33.39 0.43
N ALA A 142 -44.41 -32.13 0.25
CA ALA A 142 -44.15 -31.54 -1.07
C ALA A 142 -42.89 -32.10 -1.76
N THR A 143 -41.84 -32.46 -1.01
CA THR A 143 -40.67 -33.14 -1.61
C THR A 143 -40.90 -34.63 -1.91
N SER A 144 -41.95 -35.22 -1.35
CA SER A 144 -42.29 -36.64 -1.57
C SER A 144 -43.15 -36.87 -2.82
N TYR A 145 -43.73 -35.82 -3.41
CA TYR A 145 -44.57 -35.89 -4.61
C TYR A 145 -44.21 -34.81 -5.65
N SER A 146 -43.25 -35.08 -6.54
CA SER A 146 -43.50 -35.30 -7.98
C SER A 146 -42.32 -35.01 -8.93
N PRO A 147 -42.20 -35.79 -10.02
CA PRO A 147 -41.35 -35.49 -11.18
C PRO A 147 -41.88 -34.31 -12.02
N LEU A 148 -40.98 -33.69 -12.77
CA LEU A 148 -41.19 -32.67 -13.81
C LEU A 148 -42.51 -32.80 -14.59
N SER A 149 -43.34 -31.75 -14.65
CA SER A 149 -44.07 -31.39 -15.87
C SER A 149 -44.69 -29.98 -15.86
N GLU A 150 -44.45 -29.30 -16.97
CA GLU A 150 -44.99 -28.10 -17.63
C GLU A 150 -46.31 -27.42 -17.15
N TYR A 151 -46.26 -26.08 -17.13
CA TYR A 151 -47.34 -25.06 -17.10
C TYR A 151 -48.45 -25.30 -18.18
N PRO A 152 -49.64 -24.60 -18.23
CA PRO A 152 -49.85 -23.17 -17.88
C PRO A 152 -51.29 -22.63 -17.51
N ILE A 153 -51.30 -21.36 -17.02
CA ILE A 153 -52.34 -20.29 -17.12
C ILE A 153 -53.55 -20.24 -16.13
N ASN A 154 -53.48 -19.23 -15.24
CA ASN A 154 -54.53 -18.44 -14.52
C ASN A 154 -55.54 -17.75 -15.49
N PRO A 155 -56.74 -17.17 -15.13
CA PRO A 155 -56.83 -16.11 -14.08
C PRO A 155 -58.22 -15.68 -13.46
N ILE A 156 -58.14 -14.77 -12.45
CA ILE A 156 -59.11 -13.72 -11.97
C ILE A 156 -60.18 -14.18 -10.93
N GLN A 157 -60.37 -13.57 -9.72
CA GLN A 157 -60.82 -12.18 -9.41
C GLN A 157 -60.59 -11.82 -7.91
N ARG A 158 -59.61 -10.98 -7.52
CA ARG A 158 -59.65 -9.54 -7.12
C ARG A 158 -60.77 -9.00 -6.19
N SER A 159 -60.37 -8.48 -5.02
CA SER A 159 -60.89 -7.23 -4.39
C SER A 159 -59.85 -6.66 -3.39
N THR A 160 -58.92 -5.82 -3.85
CA THR A 160 -58.75 -4.35 -3.62
C THR A 160 -58.38 -3.85 -2.21
N ARG A 161 -57.12 -3.41 -2.04
CA ARG A 161 -56.78 -1.98 -1.78
C ARG A 161 -55.33 -1.64 -2.22
N LYS A 162 -55.18 -0.42 -2.73
CA LYS A 162 -54.14 0.24 -3.56
C LYS A 162 -52.83 0.55 -2.78
N THR A 163 -51.61 0.17 -3.22
CA THR A 163 -50.61 0.81 -4.14
C THR A 163 -49.99 2.13 -3.64
N PRO A 164 -48.71 2.48 -3.97
CA PRO A 164 -47.95 2.04 -5.15
C PRO A 164 -46.52 1.54 -4.89
N ASN A 165 -46.07 0.58 -5.70
CA ASN A 165 -44.70 0.60 -6.21
C ASN A 165 -44.66 -0.07 -7.59
N SER A 166 -44.16 0.70 -8.56
CA SER A 166 -43.98 0.32 -9.95
C SER A 166 -42.49 0.05 -10.19
N VAL A 167 -42.20 -1.23 -10.43
CA VAL A 167 -41.34 -1.79 -11.49
C VAL A 167 -39.98 -1.10 -11.73
N ARG A 168 -38.87 -1.83 -11.48
CA ARG A 168 -38.03 -2.42 -12.55
C ARG A 168 -36.85 -3.24 -12.02
N LYS A 169 -36.89 -4.53 -12.43
CA LYS A 169 -35.81 -5.46 -12.79
C LYS A 169 -34.97 -6.10 -11.68
N ALA A 170 -35.24 -7.39 -11.51
CA ALA A 170 -34.30 -8.39 -11.04
C ALA A 170 -33.08 -8.48 -11.96
N THR A 171 -31.90 -8.45 -11.36
CA THR A 171 -30.71 -9.17 -11.82
C THR A 171 -30.03 -9.74 -10.58
N THR A 172 -30.18 -11.04 -10.42
CA THR A 172 -29.27 -11.93 -9.69
C THR A 172 -27.82 -11.50 -9.91
N PHE A 173 -27.13 -11.11 -8.85
CA PHE A 173 -25.68 -11.27 -8.69
C PHE A 173 -25.37 -11.22 -7.20
N GLU A 174 -25.21 -12.40 -6.61
CA GLU A 174 -24.44 -12.57 -5.38
C GLU A 174 -23.01 -12.08 -5.67
N LYS A 175 -22.68 -10.91 -5.12
CA LYS A 175 -21.29 -10.52 -4.91
C LYS A 175 -20.96 -10.88 -3.47
N GLU A 176 -20.45 -12.09 -3.32
CA GLU A 176 -19.68 -12.49 -2.16
C GLU A 176 -18.34 -11.77 -2.22
N GLU A 177 -18.31 -10.51 -1.74
CA GLU A 177 -17.07 -9.75 -1.57
C GLU A 177 -16.34 -10.27 -0.33
N THR A 178 -15.56 -11.31 -0.59
CA THR A 178 -14.30 -11.71 0.06
C THR A 178 -13.91 -10.92 1.32
N ILE A 179 -14.24 -11.50 2.47
CA ILE A 179 -13.48 -11.31 3.70
C ILE A 179 -12.02 -11.67 3.36
N LYS A 180 -11.12 -10.69 3.39
CA LYS A 180 -9.68 -10.95 3.31
C LYS A 180 -9.30 -11.80 4.52
N ASP A 181 -9.00 -13.07 4.26
CA ASP A 181 -8.53 -14.03 5.25
C ASP A 181 -7.28 -13.52 5.97
N CYS A 182 -7.46 -13.03 7.19
CA CYS A 182 -6.37 -12.67 8.11
C CYS A 182 -5.46 -13.88 8.46
N LYS A 183 -5.90 -15.11 8.16
CA LYS A 183 -5.08 -16.32 8.25
C LYS A 183 -3.98 -16.37 7.17
N ARG A 184 -4.19 -15.74 6.02
CA ARG A 184 -3.35 -15.89 4.82
C ARG A 184 -2.04 -15.08 4.87
N THR A 185 -2.06 -13.95 5.57
CA THR A 185 -0.86 -13.13 5.84
C THR A 185 0.09 -13.75 6.86
N LEU A 186 -0.35 -14.77 7.61
CA LEU A 186 0.43 -15.38 8.69
C LEU A 186 1.23 -16.62 8.25
N PHE A 187 0.87 -17.27 7.13
CA PHE A 187 1.45 -18.58 6.76
C PHE A 187 2.22 -18.64 5.44
N ASN A 188 2.52 -17.51 4.77
CA ASN A 188 3.28 -17.49 3.50
C ASN A 188 2.79 -18.52 2.47
N GLU A 189 1.48 -18.75 2.40
CA GLU A 189 0.91 -19.65 1.41
C GLU A 189 0.99 -18.97 0.03
N PRO A 190 1.52 -19.64 -1.01
CA PRO A 190 1.69 -19.01 -2.32
C PRO A 190 0.33 -18.58 -2.87
N GLU A 191 0.22 -17.30 -3.24
CA GLU A 191 -0.94 -16.77 -3.97
C GLU A 191 -1.19 -17.65 -5.19
N VAL A 192 -2.28 -18.42 -5.17
CA VAL A 192 -2.76 -19.10 -6.38
C VAL A 192 -3.26 -18.00 -7.30
N CYS A 193 -2.38 -17.59 -8.23
CA CYS A 193 -2.70 -16.65 -9.30
C CYS A 193 -4.02 -17.04 -9.96
N SER A 194 -4.90 -16.07 -10.25
CA SER A 194 -6.10 -16.34 -11.04
C SER A 194 -5.70 -16.93 -12.39
N THR A 195 -6.17 -18.15 -12.66
CA THR A 195 -5.92 -18.87 -13.91
C THR A 195 -7.09 -18.72 -14.88
N ILE A 196 -6.79 -18.74 -16.17
CA ILE A 196 -7.79 -18.76 -17.23
C ILE A 196 -8.39 -20.17 -17.30
N ARG A 197 -9.72 -20.27 -17.22
CA ARG A 197 -10.44 -21.54 -17.42
C ARG A 197 -10.34 -22.00 -18.88
N LEU A 198 -10.23 -23.30 -19.08
CA LEU A 198 -10.25 -23.92 -20.41
C LEU A 198 -11.58 -23.65 -21.12
N ILE A 199 -11.53 -23.60 -22.46
CA ILE A 199 -12.69 -23.37 -23.31
C ILE A 199 -13.31 -24.72 -23.66
N THR A 200 -14.63 -24.84 -23.48
CA THR A 200 -15.41 -26.01 -23.89
C THR A 200 -15.76 -25.96 -25.38
N ALA A 201 -16.12 -27.10 -25.98
CA ALA A 201 -16.51 -27.15 -27.39
C ALA A 201 -17.73 -26.24 -27.70
N GLU A 202 -18.65 -26.11 -26.76
CA GLU A 202 -19.83 -25.24 -26.86
C GLU A 202 -19.45 -23.76 -26.93
N GLU A 203 -18.58 -23.31 -26.01
CA GLU A 203 -18.05 -21.94 -26.02
C GLU A 203 -17.25 -21.66 -27.29
N PHE A 204 -16.47 -22.64 -27.77
CA PHE A 204 -15.69 -22.51 -29.00
C PHE A 204 -16.56 -22.32 -30.24
N ASN A 205 -17.71 -22.99 -30.32
CA ASN A 205 -18.67 -22.84 -31.42
C ASN A 205 -19.29 -21.44 -31.50
N THR A 206 -19.24 -20.66 -30.41
CA THR A 206 -19.70 -19.26 -30.41
C THR A 206 -18.68 -18.31 -31.06
N VAL A 207 -17.43 -18.73 -31.21
CA VAL A 207 -16.38 -17.89 -31.80
C VAL A 207 -16.56 -17.82 -33.33
N PRO A 208 -16.66 -16.61 -33.91
CA PRO A 208 -16.85 -16.48 -35.35
C PRO A 208 -15.76 -17.16 -36.17
N LYS A 209 -16.18 -17.86 -37.25
CA LYS A 209 -15.27 -18.62 -38.15
C LYS A 209 -14.14 -17.77 -38.73
N TYR A 210 -14.36 -16.47 -38.93
CA TYR A 210 -13.33 -15.56 -39.45
C TYR A 210 -12.17 -15.32 -38.46
N ILE A 211 -12.38 -15.53 -37.15
CA ILE A 211 -11.33 -15.40 -36.11
C ILE A 211 -10.48 -16.67 -36.04
N ILE A 212 -11.11 -17.83 -36.14
CA ILE A 212 -10.46 -19.15 -36.08
C ILE A 212 -9.70 -19.46 -37.39
N GLY A 213 -10.15 -18.90 -38.51
CA GLY A 213 -9.57 -19.16 -39.82
C GLY A 213 -9.83 -20.60 -40.30
N ARG A 214 -8.90 -21.15 -41.11
CA ARG A 214 -9.07 -22.46 -41.77
C ARG A 214 -8.75 -23.68 -40.87
N GLN A 215 -8.27 -23.46 -39.65
CA GLN A 215 -7.81 -24.54 -38.77
C GLN A 215 -8.91 -24.97 -37.80
N THR A 216 -9.97 -25.60 -38.28
CA THR A 216 -11.14 -25.95 -37.45
C THR A 216 -11.05 -27.29 -36.72
N VAL A 217 -10.14 -28.19 -37.10
CA VAL A 217 -10.08 -29.54 -36.51
C VAL A 217 -9.18 -29.61 -35.27
N ASN A 218 -8.05 -28.90 -35.25
CA ASN A 218 -7.10 -28.90 -34.13
C ASN A 218 -7.14 -27.62 -33.27
N SER A 219 -8.05 -26.68 -33.56
CA SER A 219 -8.04 -25.36 -32.91
C SER A 219 -8.50 -25.38 -31.45
N LEU A 220 -9.41 -26.28 -31.07
CA LEU A 220 -9.86 -26.39 -29.67
C LEU A 220 -8.73 -26.91 -28.76
N GLU A 221 -8.01 -27.94 -29.20
CA GLU A 221 -6.85 -28.44 -28.47
C GLU A 221 -5.73 -27.41 -28.45
N THR A 222 -5.49 -26.74 -29.58
CA THR A 222 -4.47 -25.69 -29.70
C THR A 222 -4.78 -24.49 -28.80
N ILE A 223 -6.05 -24.04 -28.71
CA ILE A 223 -6.42 -22.92 -27.84
C ILE A 223 -6.32 -23.32 -26.37
N ASN A 224 -6.72 -24.53 -25.99
CA ASN A 224 -6.59 -25.02 -24.62
C ASN A 224 -5.13 -25.24 -24.21
N HIS A 225 -4.29 -25.75 -25.11
CA HIS A 225 -2.85 -25.82 -24.90
C HIS A 225 -2.23 -24.42 -24.75
N PHE A 226 -2.68 -23.46 -25.55
CA PHE A 226 -2.26 -22.06 -25.43
C PHE A 226 -2.70 -21.42 -24.12
N ILE A 227 -3.93 -21.67 -23.66
CA ILE A 227 -4.42 -21.25 -22.33
C ILE A 227 -3.53 -21.83 -21.22
N ASN A 228 -3.18 -23.12 -21.30
CA ASN A 228 -2.28 -23.74 -20.34
C ASN A 228 -0.91 -23.06 -20.33
N ALA A 229 -0.33 -22.75 -21.49
CA ALA A 229 0.94 -22.02 -21.58
C ALA A 229 0.85 -20.61 -20.95
N ILE A 230 -0.27 -19.92 -21.15
CA ILE A 230 -0.54 -18.62 -20.50
C ILE A 230 -0.64 -18.80 -18.98
N ASN A 231 -1.40 -19.78 -18.49
CA ASN A 231 -1.55 -20.06 -17.07
C ASN A 231 -0.20 -20.37 -16.41
N GLN A 232 0.65 -21.16 -17.05
CA GLN A 232 2.00 -21.45 -16.56
C GLN A 232 2.87 -20.19 -16.51
N THR A 233 2.76 -19.31 -17.50
CA THR A 233 3.46 -18.02 -17.53
C THR A 233 3.06 -17.14 -16.35
N LEU A 234 1.76 -17.05 -16.09
CA LEU A 234 1.20 -16.29 -14.99
C LEU A 234 1.62 -16.86 -13.63
N ILE A 235 1.48 -18.17 -13.44
CA ILE A 235 1.92 -18.85 -12.23
C ILE A 235 3.40 -18.57 -11.98
N ALA A 236 4.26 -18.71 -12.99
CA ALA A 236 5.69 -18.44 -12.84
C ALA A 236 5.98 -16.98 -12.44
N LYS A 237 5.31 -16.02 -13.10
CA LYS A 237 5.45 -14.58 -12.80
C LYS A 237 5.02 -14.25 -11.36
N TYR A 238 3.81 -14.66 -10.98
CA TYR A 238 3.23 -14.31 -9.68
C TYR A 238 3.81 -15.15 -8.54
N THR A 239 4.32 -16.35 -8.81
CA THR A 239 5.12 -17.11 -7.83
C THR A 239 6.43 -16.40 -7.53
N LEU A 240 7.11 -15.82 -8.52
CA LEU A 240 8.32 -15.02 -8.28
C LEU A 240 8.00 -13.77 -7.44
N LEU A 241 6.86 -13.12 -7.71
CA LEU A 241 6.41 -11.95 -6.95
C LEU A 241 6.06 -12.28 -5.50
N SER A 242 5.41 -13.42 -5.25
CA SER A 242 5.02 -13.86 -3.90
C SER A 242 6.21 -14.35 -3.07
N LEU A 243 7.21 -14.99 -3.68
CA LEU A 243 8.46 -15.41 -3.03
C LEU A 243 9.28 -14.23 -2.46
N GLY A 244 9.09 -13.03 -3.01
CA GLY A 244 9.70 -11.79 -2.51
C GLY A 244 11.17 -11.59 -2.88
N LYS A 245 11.68 -10.40 -2.53
CA LYS A 245 13.02 -9.90 -2.94
C LYS A 245 14.17 -10.82 -2.52
N ALA A 246 14.12 -11.36 -1.31
CA ALA A 246 15.19 -12.19 -0.76
C ALA A 246 15.32 -13.54 -1.48
N ALA A 247 14.19 -14.16 -1.85
CA ALA A 247 14.18 -15.40 -2.60
C ALA A 247 14.60 -15.19 -4.07
N ALA A 248 14.17 -14.09 -4.69
CA ALA A 248 14.60 -13.71 -6.04
C ALA A 248 16.12 -13.45 -6.10
N GLN A 249 16.69 -12.82 -5.07
CA GLN A 249 18.13 -12.60 -4.96
C GLN A 249 18.91 -13.92 -4.87
N LYS A 250 18.42 -14.90 -4.11
CA LYS A 250 19.05 -16.23 -4.00
C LYS A 250 19.03 -17.01 -5.33
N LYS A 251 18.01 -16.80 -6.17
CA LYS A 251 17.88 -17.43 -7.50
C LYS A 251 18.62 -16.69 -8.62
N GLY A 252 19.17 -15.50 -8.34
CA GLY A 252 19.79 -14.65 -9.37
C GLY A 252 18.81 -13.83 -10.22
N ASP A 253 17.51 -13.88 -9.91
CA ASP A 253 16.43 -13.24 -10.69
C ASP A 253 16.00 -11.88 -10.10
N ILE A 254 16.88 -11.22 -9.34
CA ILE A 254 16.56 -9.95 -8.66
C ILE A 254 16.11 -8.84 -9.63
N ASN A 255 16.75 -8.75 -10.80
CA ASN A 255 16.40 -7.77 -11.82
C ASN A 255 14.99 -8.01 -12.39
N LEU A 256 14.62 -9.28 -12.57
CA LEU A 256 13.32 -9.69 -13.07
C LEU A 256 12.22 -9.39 -12.04
N TYR A 257 12.48 -9.66 -10.76
CA TYR A 257 11.58 -9.32 -9.67
C TYR A 257 11.32 -7.80 -9.59
N LEU A 258 12.38 -6.98 -9.66
CA LEU A 258 12.25 -5.52 -9.66
C LEU A 258 11.45 -5.02 -10.87
N HIS A 259 11.67 -5.63 -12.04
CA HIS A 259 10.92 -5.32 -13.25
C HIS A 259 9.42 -5.62 -13.09
N TYR A 260 9.06 -6.82 -12.63
CA TYR A 260 7.65 -7.17 -12.37
C TYR A 260 7.00 -6.26 -11.33
N LYS A 261 7.71 -5.92 -10.24
CA LYS A 261 7.19 -4.99 -9.23
C LYS A 261 6.91 -3.60 -9.79
N LYS A 262 7.75 -3.11 -10.70
CA LYS A 262 7.52 -1.84 -11.40
C LYS A 262 6.26 -1.92 -12.28
N GLN A 263 6.08 -3.01 -13.03
CA GLN A 263 4.90 -3.20 -13.86
C GLN A 263 3.60 -3.27 -13.04
N GLU A 264 3.61 -3.92 -11.86
CA GLU A 264 2.45 -3.97 -10.96
C GLU A 264 2.04 -2.58 -10.46
N PHE A 265 3.01 -1.72 -10.12
CA PHE A 265 2.73 -0.37 -9.64
C PHE A 265 2.02 0.48 -10.70
N ASP A 266 2.37 0.29 -11.97
CA ASP A 266 1.77 1.00 -13.10
C ASP A 266 0.31 0.61 -13.41
N ILE A 267 -0.18 -0.53 -12.89
CA ILE A 267 -1.52 -1.09 -13.16
C ILE A 267 -2.51 -0.90 -12.02
N ARG A 268 -2.09 -0.31 -10.89
CA ARG A 268 -2.98 0.00 -9.75
C ARG A 268 -3.94 1.14 -10.11
N ASP A 269 -4.88 0.87 -10.99
CA ASP A 269 -6.10 1.66 -11.13
C ASP A 269 -7.15 1.15 -10.13
N GLU A 270 -8.12 1.99 -9.79
CA GLU A 270 -8.88 2.03 -8.53
C GLU A 270 -9.67 0.77 -8.11
N ASP A 271 -9.71 -0.30 -8.92
CA ASP A 271 -10.52 -1.52 -8.73
C ASP A 271 -9.72 -2.83 -8.57
N GLY A 272 -8.69 -2.83 -7.71
CA GLY A 272 -8.08 -4.06 -7.17
C GLY A 272 -6.85 -4.62 -7.91
N TYR A 273 -6.43 -5.83 -7.52
CA TYR A 273 -5.25 -6.51 -8.11
C TYR A 273 -5.62 -7.15 -9.45
N LEU A 274 -5.03 -6.65 -10.54
CA LEU A 274 -5.20 -7.22 -11.88
C LEU A 274 -4.03 -8.15 -12.21
N TYR A 275 -4.33 -9.39 -12.56
CA TYR A 275 -3.34 -10.36 -13.05
C TYR A 275 -3.10 -10.16 -14.54
N PHE A 276 -1.85 -10.03 -14.96
CA PHE A 276 -1.47 -9.80 -16.35
C PHE A 276 -0.11 -10.38 -16.70
N PHE A 277 0.08 -10.64 -18.00
CA PHE A 277 1.37 -11.02 -18.57
C PHE A 277 1.70 -10.17 -19.79
N THR A 278 2.98 -10.08 -20.12
CA THR A 278 3.47 -9.41 -21.33
C THR A 278 3.96 -10.44 -22.36
N ALA A 279 4.19 -10.00 -23.59
CA ALA A 279 4.80 -10.85 -24.62
C ALA A 279 6.21 -11.32 -24.22
N GLU A 280 6.94 -10.52 -23.44
CA GLU A 280 8.25 -10.89 -22.93
C GLU A 280 8.15 -12.00 -21.88
N ASP A 281 7.19 -11.90 -20.96
CA ASP A 281 6.93 -12.93 -19.94
C ASP A 281 6.63 -14.29 -20.58
N TYR A 282 5.76 -14.27 -21.61
CA TYR A 282 5.40 -15.48 -22.37
C TYR A 282 6.61 -16.09 -23.08
N TYR A 283 7.47 -15.27 -23.70
CA TYR A 283 8.70 -15.73 -24.32
C TYR A 283 9.67 -16.32 -23.30
N ARG A 284 9.82 -15.70 -22.12
CA ARG A 284 10.72 -16.19 -21.08
C ARG A 284 10.31 -17.58 -20.58
N GLN A 285 9.01 -17.81 -20.41
CA GLN A 285 8.46 -19.07 -19.91
C GLN A 285 8.44 -20.17 -20.99
N THR A 286 7.93 -19.86 -22.18
CA THR A 286 7.71 -20.87 -23.23
C THR A 286 8.87 -21.01 -24.20
N LYS A 287 9.83 -20.07 -24.19
CA LYS A 287 10.89 -19.91 -25.21
C LYS A 287 10.36 -19.71 -26.63
N THR A 288 9.08 -19.37 -26.78
CA THR A 288 8.43 -19.12 -28.07
C THR A 288 7.85 -17.72 -28.15
N LYS A 289 7.96 -17.08 -29.30
CA LYS A 289 7.38 -15.75 -29.52
C LYS A 289 5.87 -15.87 -29.80
N ILE A 290 5.16 -14.77 -29.55
CA ILE A 290 3.75 -14.66 -29.92
C ILE A 290 3.68 -14.34 -31.42
N ASP A 291 3.53 -15.38 -32.23
CA ASP A 291 3.41 -15.27 -33.69
C ASP A 291 1.99 -14.91 -34.12
N LYS A 292 1.78 -14.64 -35.42
CA LYS A 292 0.48 -14.28 -36.00
C LYS A 292 -0.63 -15.28 -35.64
N THR A 293 -0.33 -16.57 -35.58
CA THR A 293 -1.28 -17.61 -35.17
C THR A 293 -1.70 -17.45 -33.70
N LYS A 294 -0.76 -17.14 -32.80
CA LYS A 294 -1.05 -16.92 -31.37
C LYS A 294 -1.81 -15.61 -31.14
N LEU A 295 -1.58 -14.59 -31.96
CA LEU A 295 -2.38 -13.36 -31.95
C LEU A 295 -3.85 -13.62 -32.31
N ASN A 296 -4.10 -14.51 -33.29
CA ASN A 296 -5.47 -14.93 -33.59
C ASN A 296 -6.10 -15.70 -32.41
N LEU A 297 -5.33 -16.56 -31.73
CA LEU A 297 -5.80 -17.24 -30.52
C LEU A 297 -6.09 -16.26 -29.38
N LEU A 298 -5.26 -15.23 -29.15
CA LEU A 298 -5.53 -14.15 -28.19
C LEU A 298 -6.84 -13.41 -28.53
N THR A 299 -7.10 -13.20 -29.82
CA THR A 299 -8.36 -12.59 -30.30
C THR A 299 -9.56 -13.49 -29.99
N ALA A 300 -9.43 -14.81 -30.17
CA ALA A 300 -10.46 -15.77 -29.77
C ALA A 300 -10.69 -15.77 -28.24
N LEU A 301 -9.63 -15.74 -27.44
CA LEU A 301 -9.74 -15.65 -25.96
C LEU A 301 -10.42 -14.36 -25.50
N ARG A 302 -10.20 -13.26 -26.22
CA ARG A 302 -10.89 -11.98 -25.98
C ARG A 302 -12.38 -12.08 -26.29
N HIS A 303 -12.76 -12.76 -27.38
CA HIS A 303 -14.16 -13.03 -27.71
C HIS A 303 -14.84 -13.86 -26.61
N CYS A 304 -14.14 -14.87 -26.08
CA CYS A 304 -14.60 -15.68 -24.94
C CYS A 304 -14.51 -14.97 -23.58
N LYS A 305 -14.19 -13.66 -23.55
CA LYS A 305 -14.09 -12.83 -22.34
C LYS A 305 -13.13 -13.40 -21.27
N ARG A 306 -12.07 -14.08 -21.70
CA ARG A 306 -11.05 -14.65 -20.81
C ARG A 306 -9.89 -13.68 -20.54
N LEU A 307 -9.63 -12.77 -21.47
CA LEU A 307 -8.58 -11.77 -21.36
C LEU A 307 -8.96 -10.45 -22.03
N ARG A 308 -8.26 -9.38 -21.62
CA ARG A 308 -8.33 -8.05 -22.21
C ARG A 308 -6.92 -7.53 -22.49
N GLU A 309 -6.76 -6.84 -23.60
CA GLU A 309 -5.52 -6.13 -23.93
C GLU A 309 -5.57 -4.72 -23.33
N CYS A 310 -4.51 -4.35 -22.62
CA CYS A 310 -4.31 -3.02 -22.05
C CYS A 310 -2.95 -2.48 -22.51
N ARG A 311 -2.92 -1.24 -23.01
CA ARG A 311 -1.68 -0.59 -23.44
C ARG A 311 -1.35 0.52 -22.46
N ILE A 312 -0.26 0.35 -21.71
CA ILE A 312 0.20 1.31 -20.70
C ILE A 312 1.64 1.68 -21.03
N LYS A 313 1.95 2.98 -21.10
CA LYS A 313 3.32 3.49 -21.34
C LYS A 313 4.03 2.81 -22.54
N ASN A 314 3.28 2.60 -23.63
CA ASN A 314 3.72 1.96 -24.87
C ASN A 314 4.05 0.45 -24.78
N GLU A 315 3.71 -0.20 -23.66
CA GLU A 315 3.85 -1.64 -23.44
C GLU A 315 2.47 -2.31 -23.51
N LEU A 316 2.38 -3.43 -24.23
CA LEU A 316 1.14 -4.21 -24.36
C LEU A 316 1.06 -5.26 -23.25
N ARG A 317 -0.01 -5.23 -22.48
CA ARG A 317 -0.23 -6.10 -21.32
C ARG A 317 -1.55 -6.85 -21.51
N TYR A 318 -1.53 -8.16 -21.32
CA TYR A 318 -2.69 -9.03 -21.43
C TYR A 318 -3.22 -9.30 -20.03
N VAL A 319 -4.32 -8.64 -19.67
CA VAL A 319 -4.97 -8.72 -18.37
C VAL A 319 -5.99 -9.85 -18.37
N ILE A 320 -5.96 -10.70 -17.35
CA ILE A 320 -6.93 -11.78 -17.16
C ILE A 320 -8.22 -11.19 -16.62
N THR A 321 -9.34 -11.56 -17.22
CA THR A 321 -10.66 -11.24 -16.70
C THR A 321 -11.22 -12.50 -16.03
N SER A 322 -11.32 -12.48 -14.70
CA SER A 322 -12.05 -13.51 -13.97
C SER A 322 -13.54 -13.30 -14.21
N HIS A 323 -14.24 -14.34 -14.65
CA HIS A 323 -15.69 -14.34 -14.83
C HIS A 323 -16.32 -15.49 -14.04
#